data_AF-A0A928M7Y6-F1
#
_entry.id   AF-A0A928M7Y6-F1
#
_cell.length_a   1.000
_cell.length_b   1.000
_cell.length_c   1.000
_cell.angle_alpha   90.00
_cell.angle_beta   90.00
_cell.angle_gamma   90.00
#
_symmetry.space_group_name_H-M   'P 1'
#
loop_
_entity.id
_entity.type
_entity.pdbx_description
1 polymer ?
#
loop_
_entity_poly.entity_id
_entity_poly.type
_entity_poly.pdbx_seq_one_letter_code
_entity_poly.pdbx_strand_id
1 'polypeptide(L)'
;MYEAILTLETVEECINFFSDLCTVTELQAMEQRYQVARLLNQGLIYNDILERTGASSTTISRVNRSLQYGMDGYQVVFERLDKKGSTEE
;
A
#
# COMPACT_ATOMS: atom_id res chain seq x y z
N MET A 1 15.86 -9.51 6.85
CA MET A 1 15.20 -8.27 6.39
C MET A 1 13.86 -8.06 7.07
N TYR A 2 12.88 -8.96 6.93
CA TYR A 2 11.56 -8.77 7.55
C TYR A 2 11.59 -8.66 9.08
N GLU A 3 12.46 -9.43 9.75
CA GLU A 3 12.70 -9.27 11.20
C GLU A 3 13.18 -7.87 11.56
N ALA A 4 14.04 -7.23 10.73
CA ALA A 4 14.48 -5.85 10.95
C ALA A 4 13.37 -4.82 10.69
N ILE A 5 12.46 -5.09 9.75
CA ILE A 5 11.27 -4.23 9.55
C ILE A 5 10.36 -4.29 10.77
N LEU A 6 10.27 -5.46 11.43
CA LEU A 6 9.45 -5.64 12.65
C LEU A 6 10.02 -4.92 13.88
N THR A 7 11.28 -4.47 13.87
CA THR A 7 11.86 -3.71 14.99
C THR A 7 11.59 -2.21 14.91
N LEU A 8 10.98 -1.71 13.83
CA LEU A 8 10.67 -0.29 13.66
C LEU A 8 9.40 0.06 14.46
N GLU A 9 9.49 1.07 15.32
CA GLU A 9 8.43 1.44 16.27
C GLU A 9 7.69 2.70 15.85
N THR A 10 8.33 3.59 15.07
CA THR A 10 7.74 4.87 14.66
C THR A 10 7.68 5.05 13.14
N VAL A 11 6.82 5.98 12.70
CA VAL A 11 6.74 6.35 11.28
C VAL A 11 8.04 7.01 10.80
N GLU A 12 8.71 7.79 11.66
CA GLU A 12 10.00 8.42 11.34
C GLU A 12 11.09 7.37 11.12
N GLU A 13 11.16 6.34 11.96
CA GLU A 13 12.08 5.21 11.77
C GLU A 13 11.82 4.47 10.45
N CYS A 14 10.54 4.27 10.09
CA CYS A 14 10.17 3.70 8.80
C CYS A 14 10.67 4.58 7.64
N ILE A 15 10.42 5.89 7.69
CA ILE A 15 10.84 6.84 6.65
C ILE A 15 12.35 6.80 6.47
N ASN A 16 13.12 6.87 7.55
CA ASN A 16 14.58 6.86 7.51
C ASN A 16 15.10 5.54 6.94
N PHE A 17 14.64 4.40 7.46
CA PHE A 17 15.08 3.08 7.00
C PHE A 17 14.79 2.85 5.50
N PHE A 18 13.59 3.18 5.05
CA PHE A 18 13.21 2.98 3.65
C PHE A 18 13.86 4.01 2.70
N SER A 19 14.19 5.21 3.19
CA SER A 19 14.94 6.21 2.41
C SER A 19 16.41 5.82 2.20
N ASP A 20 17.01 5.12 3.17
CA ASP A 20 18.36 4.56 3.03
C ASP A 20 18.38 3.32 2.14
N LEU A 21 17.36 2.47 2.25
CA LEU A 21 17.28 1.17 1.54
C LEU A 21 16.88 1.30 0.07
N CYS A 22 15.98 2.24 -0.25
CA CYS A 22 15.33 2.34 -1.55
C CYS A 22 15.57 3.70 -2.20
N THR A 23 15.60 3.68 -3.53
CA THR A 23 15.55 4.91 -4.32
C THR A 23 14.17 5.57 -4.23
N VAL A 24 14.12 6.87 -4.51
CA VAL A 24 12.86 7.64 -4.54
C VAL A 24 11.83 7.02 -5.48
N THR A 25 12.25 6.50 -6.64
CA THR A 25 11.35 5.89 -7.62
C THR A 25 10.79 4.55 -7.15
N GLU A 26 11.55 3.77 -6.38
CA GLU A 26 11.08 2.53 -5.78
C GLU A 26 10.03 2.80 -4.69
N LEU A 27 10.27 3.80 -3.84
CA LEU A 27 9.30 4.22 -2.82
C LEU A 27 8.01 4.74 -3.45
N GLN A 28 8.10 5.58 -4.48
CA GLN A 28 6.95 6.06 -5.23
C GLN A 28 6.18 4.90 -5.88
N ALA A 29 6.87 3.90 -6.42
CA ALA A 29 6.23 2.72 -7.00
C ALA A 29 5.52 1.87 -5.93
N MET A 30 6.10 1.72 -4.74
CA MET A 30 5.46 1.05 -3.60
C MET A 30 4.21 1.80 -3.14
N GLU A 31 4.31 3.12 -2.98
CA GLU A 31 3.20 3.98 -2.57
C GLU A 31 2.07 3.94 -3.59
N GLN A 32 2.37 4.09 -4.89
CA GLN A 32 1.36 4.03 -5.95
C GLN A 32 0.62 2.69 -5.94
N ARG A 33 1.33 1.55 -5.75
CA ARG A 33 0.69 0.23 -5.64
C ARG A 33 -0.21 0.14 -4.42
N TYR A 34 0.23 0.68 -3.28
CA TYR A 34 -0.59 0.72 -2.07
C TYR A 34 -1.85 1.56 -2.25
N GLN A 35 -1.73 2.75 -2.85
CA GLN A 35 -2.88 3.63 -3.14
C GLN A 35 -3.87 2.95 -4.09
N VAL A 36 -3.38 2.32 -5.17
CA VAL A 36 -4.22 1.53 -6.08
C VAL A 36 -4.95 0.43 -5.32
N ALA A 37 -4.25 -0.33 -4.46
CA ALA A 37 -4.86 -1.40 -3.69
C ALA A 37 -5.98 -0.89 -2.77
N ARG A 38 -5.75 0.24 -2.09
CA ARG A 38 -6.74 0.86 -1.22
C ARG A 38 -7.98 1.31 -1.98
N LEU A 39 -7.82 1.94 -3.16
CA LEU A 39 -8.94 2.41 -3.97
C LEU A 39 -9.74 1.24 -4.57
N LEU A 40 -9.07 0.17 -5.00
CA LEU A 40 -9.74 -1.06 -5.43
C LEU A 40 -10.54 -1.68 -4.28
N ASN A 41 -9.99 -1.71 -3.07
CA ASN A 41 -10.68 -2.21 -1.86
C ASN A 41 -11.91 -1.37 -1.51
N GLN A 42 -11.89 -0.07 -1.83
CA GLN A 42 -13.04 0.85 -1.67
C GLN A 42 -14.07 0.73 -2.82
N GLY A 43 -13.86 -0.16 -3.79
CA GLY A 43 -14.79 -0.40 -4.89
C GLY A 43 -14.71 0.61 -6.04
N LEU A 44 -13.65 1.42 -6.13
CA LEU A 44 -13.49 2.36 -7.24
C LEU A 44 -13.23 1.62 -8.56
N ILE A 45 -13.71 2.23 -9.65
CA ILE A 45 -13.49 1.72 -11.00
C ILE A 45 -12.12 2.13 -11.55
N TYR A 46 -11.65 1.41 -12.57
CA TYR A 46 -10.29 1.53 -13.11
C TYR A 46 -9.94 2.93 -13.61
N ASN A 47 -10.89 3.63 -14.25
CA ASN A 47 -10.63 4.97 -14.79
C ASN A 47 -10.34 5.98 -13.67
N ASP A 48 -11.15 5.97 -12.61
CA ASP A 48 -10.96 6.84 -11.44
C ASP A 48 -9.62 6.56 -10.74
N ILE A 49 -9.24 5.28 -10.65
CA ILE A 49 -7.97 4.88 -10.05
C ILE A 49 -6.79 5.39 -10.90
N LEU A 50 -6.89 5.28 -12.23
CA LEU A 50 -5.87 5.78 -13.15
C LEU A 50 -5.70 7.29 -12.98
N GLU A 51 -6.79 8.05 -12.96
CA GLU A 51 -6.76 9.51 -12.79
C GLU A 51 -6.20 9.93 -11.43
N ARG A 52 -6.55 9.23 -10.35
CA ARG A 52 -6.11 9.60 -9.00
C ARG A 52 -4.67 9.22 -8.68
N THR A 53 -4.20 8.10 -9.22
CA THR A 53 -2.90 7.51 -8.83
C THR A 53 -1.81 7.69 -9.89
N GLY A 54 -2.19 8.03 -11.13
CA GLY A 54 -1.29 8.03 -12.28
C GLY A 54 -0.77 6.63 -12.63
N ALA A 55 -1.34 5.57 -12.07
CA ALA A 55 -0.91 4.21 -12.34
C ALA A 55 -1.37 3.75 -13.74
N SER A 56 -0.49 3.05 -14.46
CA SER A 56 -0.89 2.42 -15.72
C SER A 56 -1.91 1.31 -15.51
N SER A 57 -2.74 1.02 -16.53
CA SER A 57 -3.68 -0.09 -16.50
C SER A 57 -3.01 -1.44 -16.19
N THR A 58 -1.77 -1.63 -16.63
CA THR A 58 -0.95 -2.80 -16.31
C THR A 58 -0.61 -2.88 -14.81
N THR A 59 -0.30 -1.76 -14.18
CA THR A 59 -0.06 -1.71 -12.72
C THR A 59 -1.35 -1.99 -11.96
N ILE A 60 -2.46 -1.35 -12.32
CA ILE A 60 -3.76 -1.57 -11.68
C ILE A 60 -4.17 -3.04 -11.78
N SER A 61 -4.03 -3.64 -12.96
CA SER A 61 -4.34 -5.06 -13.18
C SER A 61 -3.50 -6.00 -12.31
N ARG A 62 -2.18 -5.74 -12.18
CA ARG A 62 -1.31 -6.54 -11.30
C ARG A 62 -1.71 -6.42 -9.84
N VAL A 63 -2.01 -5.21 -9.35
CA VAL A 63 -2.43 -4.99 -7.96
C VAL A 63 -3.79 -5.66 -7.70
N ASN A 64 -4.75 -5.53 -8.61
CA ASN A 64 -6.05 -6.18 -8.49
C ASN A 64 -5.91 -7.71 -8.41
N ARG A 65 -5.04 -8.31 -9.24
CA ARG A 65 -4.75 -9.75 -9.13
C ARG A 65 -4.20 -10.13 -7.75
N SER A 66 -3.29 -9.35 -7.19
CA SER A 66 -2.76 -9.59 -5.84
C SER A 66 -3.79 -9.39 -4.73
N LEU A 67 -4.77 -8.51 -4.91
CA LEU A 67 -5.88 -8.35 -3.97
C LEU A 67 -6.84 -9.54 -4.01
N GLN A 68 -7.16 -10.04 -5.20
CA GLN A 68 -8.17 -11.10 -5.37
C GLN A 68 -7.62 -12.51 -5.14
N TYR A 69 -6.33 -12.72 -5.44
CA TYR A 69 -5.71 -14.06 -5.48
C TYR A 69 -4.32 -14.09 -4.81
N GLY A 70 -4.00 -13.08 -4.01
CA GLY A 70 -2.71 -13.00 -3.32
C GLY A 70 -2.69 -13.77 -2.00
N MET A 71 -1.85 -13.28 -1.08
CA MET A 71 -1.63 -13.88 0.24
C MET A 71 -2.31 -13.08 1.36
N ASP A 72 -3.40 -12.37 1.04
CA ASP A 72 -4.21 -11.55 1.96
C ASP A 72 -3.47 -10.43 2.73
N GLY A 73 -2.21 -10.15 2.38
CA GLY A 73 -1.39 -9.15 3.08
C GLY A 73 -1.97 -7.74 3.08
N TYR A 74 -2.64 -7.33 1.99
CA TYR A 74 -3.36 -6.05 1.93
C TYR A 74 -4.54 -6.01 2.90
N GLN A 75 -5.34 -7.07 2.96
CA GLN A 75 -6.50 -7.17 3.83
C GLN A 75 -6.10 -7.04 5.30
N VAL A 76 -5.04 -7.75 5.72
CA VAL A 76 -4.52 -7.66 7.09
C VAL A 76 -4.15 -6.23 7.48
N VAL A 77 -3.53 -5.47 6.56
CA VAL A 77 -3.15 -4.08 6.82
C VAL A 77 -4.38 -3.18 6.86
N PHE A 78 -5.30 -3.29 5.89
CA PHE A 78 -6.51 -2.47 5.84
C PHE A 78 -7.40 -2.68 7.07
N GLU A 79 -7.65 -3.93 7.47
CA GLU A 79 -8.45 -4.22 8.68
C GLU A 79 -7.83 -3.64 9.96
N ARG A 80 -6.50 -3.65 10.09
CA ARG A 80 -5.80 -3.06 11.24
C ARG A 80 -5.91 -1.53 11.24
N LEU A 81 -5.82 -0.90 10.08
CA LEU A 81 -5.97 0.55 9.95
C LEU A 81 -7.40 0.98 10.25
N ASP A 82 -8.40 0.26 9.75
CA ASP A 82 -9.82 0.54 10.02
C ASP A 82 -10.16 0.37 11.52
N LYS A 83 -9.58 -0.65 12.18
CA LYS A 83 -9.71 -0.85 13.63
C LYS A 83 -9.06 0.27 14.45
N LYS A 84 -7.90 0.77 14.03
CA LYS A 84 -7.26 1.92 14.69
C LYS A 84 -8.11 3.18 14.54
N GLY A 85 -8.61 3.46 13.34
CA GLY A 85 -9.47 4.63 13.09
C GLY A 85 -10.79 4.61 13.88
N SER A 86 -11.38 3.44 14.09
CA SER A 86 -12.64 3.28 14.86
C SER A 86 -12.47 3.28 16.38
N THR A 87 -11.23 3.22 16.90
CA THR A 87 -10.94 3.33 18.35
C THR A 87 -10.64 4.78 18.75
N GLU A 88 -10.44 5.68 17.77
CA GLU A 88 -10.15 7.10 17.96
C GLU A 88 -11.40 8.00 17.78
N GLU A 89 -12.58 7.41 17.55
CA GLU A 89 -13.92 8.04 17.56
C GLU A 89 -14.72 7.64 18.81
#